data_AF-A0A7V1EP15-F1
#
_entry.id   AF-A0A7V1EP15-F1
#
_cell.length_a   1.000
_cell.length_b   1.000
_cell.length_c   1.000
_cell.angle_alpha   90.00
_cell.angle_beta   90.00
_cell.angle_gamma   90.00
#
_symmetry.space_group_name_H-M   'P 1'
#
loop_
_entity.id
_entity.type
_entity.pdbx_description
1 polymer ?
#
loop_
_entity_poly.entity_id
_entity_poly.type
_entity_poly.pdbx_seq_one_letter_code
_entity_poly.pdbx_strand_id
1 'polypeptide(L)'
;FHRPTVIIAMKNGLGKGSARSINGFDLYEALAECKKYLQGYGGHPMAAGLSVSSEKFEEFKKAFIRCAANSLSLADMEATLTLDSLMALQDITPRFMEFLDKLGPYGPGNMRPRFAISSAEIVGVPKVIGKTGEHLRFKVRQGKRSYPAVGFGLSDKYEMLITGKPVDIAFVVETNEWQGNTSIQLNVRDIKPTAES
;
A
#
# COMPACT_ATOMS: atom_id res chain seq x y z
N PHE A 1 -4.73 7.80 1.41
CA PHE A 1 -4.06 8.91 2.10
C PHE A 1 -3.05 8.31 3.09
N HIS A 2 -1.76 8.62 2.96
CA HIS A 2 -0.71 8.16 3.87
C HIS A 2 -0.44 9.25 4.92
N ARG A 3 -1.41 9.47 5.83
CA ARG A 3 -1.38 10.57 6.79
C ARG A 3 -1.98 10.13 8.13
N PRO A 4 -1.51 10.68 9.27
CA PRO A 4 -2.20 10.51 10.54
C PRO A 4 -3.64 11.00 10.41
N THR A 5 -4.58 10.18 10.84
CA THR A 5 -6.00 10.42 10.64
C THR A 5 -6.74 10.23 11.94
N VAL A 6 -7.62 11.19 12.27
CA VAL A 6 -8.51 11.13 13.41
C VAL A 6 -9.94 11.27 12.91
N ILE A 7 -10.80 10.31 13.24
CA ILE A 7 -12.24 10.35 12.95
C ILE A 7 -12.97 10.52 14.27
N ILE A 8 -13.85 11.53 14.35
CA ILE A 8 -14.62 11.83 15.56
C ILE A 8 -16.12 11.82 15.25
N ALA A 9 -16.88 11.05 16.02
CA ALA A 9 -18.33 11.08 16.01
C ALA A 9 -18.85 11.95 17.16
N MET A 10 -19.66 12.96 16.84
CA MET A 10 -20.24 13.90 17.81
C MET A 10 -21.65 13.49 18.21
N LYS A 11 -21.93 13.43 19.51
CA LYS A 11 -23.26 13.20 20.07
C LYS A 11 -23.46 14.00 21.35
N ASN A 12 -24.52 14.80 21.42
CA ASN A 12 -24.90 15.60 22.61
C ASN A 12 -23.73 16.43 23.19
N GLY A 13 -22.95 17.10 22.33
CA GLY A 13 -21.82 17.93 22.76
C GLY A 13 -20.54 17.16 23.11
N LEU A 14 -20.56 15.83 23.07
CA LEU A 14 -19.41 14.96 23.31
C LEU A 14 -18.98 14.25 22.01
N GLY A 15 -17.71 14.41 21.65
CA GLY A 15 -17.05 13.69 20.57
C GLY A 15 -16.29 12.47 21.09
N LYS A 16 -16.51 11.30 20.47
CA LYS A 16 -15.63 10.13 20.63
C LYS A 16 -14.88 9.89 19.33
N GLY A 17 -13.57 9.77 19.44
CA GLY A 17 -12.67 9.66 18.29
C GLY A 17 -11.79 8.43 18.31
N SER A 18 -11.46 7.96 17.12
CA SER A 18 -10.45 6.93 16.85
C SER A 18 -9.41 7.50 15.91
N ALA A 19 -8.14 7.24 16.22
CA ALA A 19 -6.99 7.72 15.48
C ALA A 19 -6.15 6.55 14.94
N ARG A 20 -5.57 6.77 13.76
CA ARG A 20 -4.59 5.88 13.12
C ARG A 20 -3.40 6.70 12.63
N SER A 21 -2.21 6.17 12.86
CA SER A 21 -0.96 6.83 12.50
C SER A 21 -0.31 6.25 11.26
N ILE A 22 0.78 6.89 10.85
CA ILE A 22 1.77 6.39 9.91
C ILE A 22 3.12 6.26 10.62
N ASN A 23 4.07 5.57 9.99
CA ASN A 23 5.44 5.55 10.50
C ASN A 23 6.00 6.97 10.59
N GLY A 24 6.75 7.27 11.65
CA GLY A 24 7.30 8.60 11.88
C GLY A 24 6.38 9.56 12.65
N PHE A 25 5.15 9.16 12.99
CA PHE A 25 4.26 9.95 13.83
C PHE A 25 3.72 9.15 15.01
N ASP A 26 4.08 9.54 16.24
CA ASP A 26 3.56 8.93 17.45
C ASP A 26 2.23 9.58 17.87
N LEU A 27 1.13 8.85 17.73
CA LEU A 27 -0.19 9.36 18.12
C LEU A 27 -0.33 9.60 19.62
N TYR A 28 0.32 8.81 20.46
CA TYR A 28 0.17 8.97 21.90
C TYR A 28 0.81 10.29 22.34
N GLU A 29 2.05 10.55 21.89
CA GLU A 29 2.76 11.80 22.17
C GLU A 29 2.01 13.01 21.57
N ALA A 30 1.54 12.90 20.32
CA ALA A 30 0.77 13.97 19.69
C ALA A 30 -0.53 14.32 20.43
N LEU A 31 -1.24 13.30 20.95
CA LEU A 31 -2.43 13.52 21.77
C LEU A 31 -2.09 14.05 23.16
N ALA A 32 -0.93 13.67 23.72
CA ALA A 32 -0.44 14.20 24.98
C ALA A 32 -0.16 15.70 24.90
N GLU A 33 0.44 16.18 23.80
CA GLU A 33 0.60 17.63 23.54
C GLU A 33 -0.75 18.36 23.42
N CYS A 34 -1.79 17.66 22.97
CA CYS A 34 -3.14 18.18 22.82
C CYS A 34 -4.02 18.01 24.07
N LYS A 35 -3.49 17.44 25.18
CA LYS A 35 -4.26 17.03 26.37
C LYS A 35 -5.21 18.10 26.90
N LYS A 36 -4.82 19.37 26.88
CA LYS A 36 -5.64 20.49 27.39
C LYS A 36 -6.97 20.72 26.64
N TYR A 37 -7.10 20.18 25.43
CA TYR A 37 -8.33 20.24 24.63
C TYR A 37 -9.15 18.96 24.71
N LEU A 38 -8.62 17.91 25.33
CA LEU A 38 -9.21 16.57 25.37
C LEU A 38 -9.84 16.33 26.74
N GLN A 39 -10.98 15.63 26.75
CA GLN A 39 -11.55 15.07 27.98
C GLN A 39 -10.86 13.77 28.39
N GLY A 40 -10.24 13.07 27.43
CA GLY A 40 -9.53 11.82 27.65
C GLY A 40 -8.89 11.33 26.36
N TYR A 41 -7.81 10.56 26.48
CA TYR A 41 -7.15 9.87 25.38
C TYR A 41 -6.34 8.68 25.90
N GLY A 42 -6.01 7.75 25.01
CA GLY A 42 -5.15 6.61 25.32
C GLY A 42 -4.95 5.71 24.10
N GLY A 43 -3.95 4.83 24.17
CA GLY A 43 -3.62 3.91 23.08
C GLY A 43 -2.11 3.75 22.90
N HIS A 44 -1.71 3.51 21.66
CA HIS A 44 -0.34 3.22 21.23
C HIS A 44 0.08 4.17 20.10
N PRO A 45 1.38 4.22 19.76
CA PRO A 45 1.90 5.12 18.72
C PRO A 45 1.16 5.04 17.38
N MET A 46 0.68 3.85 16.99
CA MET A 46 -0.01 3.63 15.71
C MET A 46 -1.54 3.74 15.78
N ALA A 47 -2.13 3.70 16.97
CA ALA A 47 -3.58 3.69 17.14
C ALA A 47 -3.98 4.20 18.54
N ALA A 48 -4.86 5.20 18.57
CA ALA A 48 -5.32 5.79 19.81
C ALA A 48 -6.82 6.11 19.77
N GLY A 49 -7.44 6.18 20.95
CA GLY A 49 -8.78 6.71 21.16
C GLY A 49 -8.72 8.05 21.87
N LEU A 50 -9.71 8.91 21.63
CA LEU A 50 -9.84 10.19 22.32
C LEU A 50 -11.31 10.58 22.54
N SER A 51 -11.52 11.52 23.46
CA SER A 51 -12.78 12.22 23.66
C SER A 51 -12.55 13.72 23.76
N VAL A 52 -13.43 14.51 23.14
CA VAL A 52 -13.32 15.98 23.03
C VAL A 52 -14.72 16.58 23.13
N SER A 53 -14.89 17.75 23.76
CA SER A 53 -16.17 18.46 23.72
C SER A 53 -16.34 19.18 22.38
N SER A 54 -17.58 19.41 21.95
CA SER A 54 -17.86 20.19 20.72
C SER A 54 -17.24 21.58 20.77
N GLU A 55 -17.18 22.19 21.95
CA GLU A 55 -16.60 23.52 22.18
C GLU A 55 -15.08 23.57 22.01
N LYS A 56 -14.37 22.47 22.28
CA LYS A 56 -12.90 22.38 22.20
C LYS A 56 -12.40 21.70 20.93
N PHE A 57 -13.32 21.27 20.07
CA PHE A 57 -12.98 20.52 18.87
C PHE A 57 -12.10 21.32 17.90
N GLU A 58 -12.41 22.59 17.68
CA GLU A 58 -11.65 23.41 16.73
C GLU A 58 -10.25 23.72 17.23
N GLU A 59 -10.06 23.96 18.53
CA GLU A 59 -8.74 24.14 19.12
C GLU A 59 -7.94 22.84 19.13
N PHE A 60 -8.58 21.71 19.43
CA PHE A 60 -7.96 20.38 19.30
C PHE A 60 -7.49 20.14 17.87
N LYS A 61 -8.35 20.35 16.88
CA LYS A 61 -8.04 20.16 15.46
C LYS A 61 -6.82 20.98 15.04
N LYS A 62 -6.78 22.27 15.41
CA LYS A 62 -5.65 23.15 15.12
C LYS A 62 -4.36 22.67 15.79
N ALA A 63 -4.44 22.25 17.06
CA ALA A 63 -3.28 21.77 17.81
C ALA A 63 -2.73 20.47 17.21
N PHE A 64 -3.60 19.51 16.89
CA PHE A 64 -3.22 18.23 16.31
C PHE A 64 -2.60 18.39 14.92
N ILE A 65 -3.21 19.22 14.05
CA ILE A 65 -2.64 19.52 12.72
C ILE A 65 -1.25 20.15 12.85
N ARG A 66 -1.05 21.05 13.82
CA ARG A 66 0.26 21.67 14.05
C ARG A 66 1.30 20.66 14.53
N CYS A 67 0.94 19.77 15.45
CA CYS A 67 1.84 18.69 15.90
C CYS A 67 2.26 17.80 14.71
N ALA A 68 1.30 17.41 13.85
CA ALA A 68 1.59 16.66 12.62
C ALA A 68 2.50 17.44 11.67
N ALA A 69 2.24 18.73 11.43
CA ALA A 69 3.04 19.56 10.54
C ALA A 69 4.49 19.78 11.04
N ASN A 70 4.70 19.78 12.36
CA ASN A 70 6.03 19.93 12.94
C ASN A 70 6.83 18.63 12.97
N SER A 71 6.14 17.49 12.98
CA SER A 71 6.77 16.17 13.16
C SER A 71 6.98 15.42 11.84
N LEU A 72 6.25 15.78 10.79
CA LEU A 72 6.27 15.08 9.51
C LEU A 72 6.72 16.01 8.38
N SER A 73 7.64 15.52 7.56
CA SER A 73 7.96 16.12 6.27
C SER A 73 6.93 15.74 5.20
N LEU A 74 6.97 16.40 4.04
CA LEU A 74 6.14 15.99 2.90
C LEU A 74 6.48 14.57 2.42
N ALA A 75 7.76 14.17 2.48
CA ALA A 75 8.20 12.85 2.09
C ALA A 75 7.64 11.74 3.00
N ASP A 76 7.49 12.01 4.30
CA ASP A 76 6.89 11.06 5.24
C ASP A 76 5.39 10.83 4.95
N MET A 77 4.75 11.76 4.24
CA MET A 77 3.35 11.65 3.83
C MET A 77 3.15 11.02 2.45
N GLU A 78 4.24 10.61 1.79
CA GLU A 78 4.19 9.88 0.53
C GLU A 78 4.04 8.38 0.77
N ALA A 79 3.18 7.74 0.00
CA ALA A 79 3.04 6.29 0.07
C ALA A 79 4.31 5.65 -0.52
N THR A 80 5.14 5.07 0.35
CA THR A 80 6.35 4.37 -0.07
C THR A 80 6.07 2.88 -0.28
N LEU A 81 6.66 2.31 -1.32
CA LEU A 81 6.64 0.87 -1.58
C LEU A 81 8.05 0.31 -1.41
N THR A 82 8.31 -0.35 -0.28
CA THR A 82 9.58 -1.02 -0.05
C THR A 82 9.65 -2.32 -0.85
N LEU A 83 10.72 -2.48 -1.63
CA LEU A 83 11.01 -3.67 -2.43
C LEU A 83 12.17 -4.42 -1.79
N ASP A 84 12.07 -5.74 -1.72
CA ASP A 84 13.08 -6.60 -1.10
C ASP A 84 14.25 -6.88 -2.06
N SER A 85 13.99 -7.00 -3.36
CA SER A 85 15.03 -7.16 -4.37
C SER A 85 14.54 -6.85 -5.79
N LEU A 86 15.49 -6.53 -6.67
CA LEU A 86 15.29 -6.71 -8.11
C LEU A 86 15.30 -8.20 -8.44
N MET A 87 14.51 -8.61 -9.44
CA MET A 87 14.39 -10.00 -9.86
C MET A 87 14.19 -10.07 -11.37
N ALA A 88 14.83 -11.01 -12.06
CA ALA A 88 14.49 -11.28 -13.45
C ALA A 88 13.38 -12.34 -13.52
N LEU A 89 12.51 -12.28 -14.54
CA LEU A 89 11.43 -13.27 -14.68
C LEU A 89 11.95 -14.71 -14.87
N GLN A 90 13.19 -14.88 -15.32
CA GLN A 90 13.82 -16.20 -15.43
C GLN A 90 14.16 -16.85 -14.09
N ASP A 91 14.27 -16.07 -13.02
CA ASP A 91 14.61 -16.57 -11.68
C ASP A 91 13.38 -17.15 -10.97
N ILE A 92 12.19 -16.86 -11.49
CA ILE A 92 10.93 -17.48 -11.07
C ILE A 92 10.91 -18.92 -11.59
N THR A 93 11.46 -19.82 -10.78
CA THR A 93 11.60 -21.26 -11.05
C THR A 93 10.78 -22.07 -10.03
N PRO A 94 10.49 -23.36 -10.30
CA PRO A 94 9.85 -24.23 -9.31
C PRO A 94 10.59 -24.26 -7.97
N ARG A 95 11.93 -24.32 -8.00
CA ARG A 95 12.78 -24.25 -6.80
C ARG A 95 12.61 -22.94 -6.04
N PHE A 96 12.48 -21.82 -6.75
CA PHE A 96 12.21 -20.52 -6.14
C PHE A 96 10.83 -20.51 -5.45
N MET A 97 9.81 -21.09 -6.08
CA MET A 97 8.48 -21.20 -5.48
C MET A 97 8.50 -22.07 -4.21
N GLU A 98 9.17 -23.22 -4.24
CA GLU A 98 9.34 -24.06 -3.05
C GLU A 98 10.04 -23.33 -1.90
N PHE A 99 11.03 -22.48 -2.22
CA PHE A 99 11.71 -21.67 -1.22
C PHE A 99 10.77 -20.60 -0.65
N LEU A 100 10.02 -19.90 -1.50
CA LEU A 100 9.01 -18.94 -1.05
C LEU A 100 7.97 -19.59 -0.14
N ASP A 101 7.50 -20.80 -0.45
CA ASP A 101 6.49 -21.46 0.39
C ASP A 101 7.03 -21.78 1.80
N LYS A 102 8.33 -22.10 1.91
CA LYS A 102 9.01 -22.34 3.19
C LYS A 102 9.24 -21.09 4.04
N LEU A 103 9.15 -19.89 3.48
CA LEU A 103 9.24 -18.63 4.22
C LEU A 103 7.93 -18.26 4.91
N GLY A 104 6.84 -18.98 4.64
CA GLY A 104 5.59 -18.82 5.36
C GLY A 104 5.68 -19.29 6.83
N PRO A 105 4.66 -18.99 7.65
CA PRO A 105 3.43 -18.28 7.30
C PRO A 105 3.65 -16.78 7.10
N TYR A 106 2.92 -16.21 6.16
CA TYR A 106 2.97 -14.79 5.86
C TYR A 106 1.91 -14.01 6.64
N GLY A 107 2.25 -12.79 7.06
CA GLY A 107 1.36 -11.91 7.81
C GLY A 107 2.09 -10.70 8.38
N PRO A 108 1.45 -9.94 9.28
CA PRO A 108 2.12 -8.85 9.99
C PRO A 108 3.42 -9.33 10.64
N GLY A 109 4.54 -8.67 10.34
CA GLY A 109 5.89 -9.05 10.80
C GLY A 109 6.65 -10.03 9.90
N ASN A 110 5.98 -10.69 8.95
CA ASN A 110 6.59 -11.54 7.92
C ASN A 110 5.79 -11.43 6.62
N MET A 111 5.91 -10.28 5.94
CA MET A 111 5.17 -10.05 4.70
C MET A 111 5.78 -10.87 3.57
N ARG A 112 4.96 -11.27 2.58
CA ARG A 112 5.48 -11.87 1.35
C ARG A 112 6.50 -10.91 0.70
N PRO A 113 7.65 -11.43 0.23
CA PRO A 113 8.64 -10.62 -0.46
C PRO A 113 8.06 -9.92 -1.68
N ARG A 114 8.37 -8.64 -1.83
CA ARG A 114 8.04 -7.78 -2.96
C ARG A 114 9.28 -7.59 -3.81
N PHE A 115 9.15 -7.89 -5.09
CA PHE A 115 10.21 -7.76 -6.07
C PHE A 115 9.91 -6.62 -7.03
N ALA A 116 10.93 -6.16 -7.74
CA ALA A 116 10.74 -5.38 -8.94
C ALA A 116 11.48 -5.95 -10.14
N ILE A 117 10.89 -5.77 -11.30
CA ILE A 117 11.51 -5.99 -12.60
C ILE A 117 11.61 -4.64 -13.29
N SER A 118 12.69 -4.43 -14.02
CA SER A 118 12.85 -3.25 -14.87
C SER A 118 12.72 -3.61 -16.35
N SER A 119 12.29 -2.63 -17.14
CA SER A 119 12.18 -2.75 -18.60
C SER A 119 11.38 -3.97 -19.04
N ALA A 120 10.22 -4.18 -18.41
CA ALA A 120 9.33 -5.28 -18.72
C ALA A 120 8.40 -4.92 -19.88
N GLU A 121 8.20 -5.87 -20.79
CA GLU A 121 7.30 -5.72 -21.92
C GLU A 121 5.89 -6.21 -21.55
N ILE A 122 4.88 -5.49 -21.99
CA ILE A 122 3.49 -5.94 -21.91
C ILE A 122 3.13 -6.65 -23.22
N VAL A 123 2.68 -7.89 -23.11
CA VAL A 123 2.32 -8.70 -24.29
C VAL A 123 0.82 -8.96 -24.37
N GLY A 124 0.29 -8.81 -25.58
CA GLY A 124 -1.15 -8.84 -25.81
C GLY A 124 -1.84 -7.58 -25.30
N VAL A 125 -3.17 -7.63 -25.23
CA VAL A 125 -3.99 -6.50 -24.80
C VAL A 125 -4.32 -6.65 -23.31
N PRO A 126 -3.93 -5.69 -22.45
CA PRO A 126 -4.38 -5.63 -21.06
C PRO A 126 -5.91 -5.66 -20.98
N LYS A 127 -6.45 -6.19 -19.89
CA LYS A 127 -7.89 -6.27 -19.64
C LYS A 127 -8.22 -5.60 -18.33
N VAL A 128 -9.17 -4.67 -18.37
CA VAL A 128 -9.84 -4.19 -17.16
C VAL A 128 -10.80 -5.27 -16.68
N ILE A 129 -10.74 -5.62 -15.40
CA ILE A 129 -11.54 -6.68 -14.78
C ILE A 129 -12.15 -6.21 -13.45
N GLY A 130 -13.03 -7.03 -12.88
CA GLY A 130 -13.77 -6.73 -11.66
C GLY A 130 -15.13 -6.09 -11.96
N LYS A 131 -16.09 -6.20 -11.03
CA LYS A 131 -17.46 -5.68 -11.22
C LYS A 131 -17.47 -4.16 -11.42
N THR A 132 -16.53 -3.46 -10.78
CA THR A 132 -16.35 -2.00 -10.81
C THR A 132 -15.33 -1.54 -11.85
N GLY A 133 -14.63 -2.46 -12.54
CA GLY A 133 -13.60 -2.11 -13.51
C GLY A 133 -12.33 -1.50 -12.90
N GLU A 134 -12.06 -1.78 -11.63
CA GLU A 134 -10.94 -1.16 -10.88
C GLU A 134 -9.63 -1.95 -10.97
N HIS A 135 -9.59 -3.08 -11.68
CA HIS A 135 -8.44 -3.97 -11.66
C HIS A 135 -7.92 -4.23 -13.08
N LEU A 136 -6.64 -4.54 -13.19
CA LEU A 136 -6.00 -4.93 -14.45
C LEU A 136 -5.56 -6.38 -14.42
N ARG A 137 -5.73 -7.05 -15.56
CA ARG A 137 -5.09 -8.32 -15.88
C ARG A 137 -4.36 -8.19 -17.19
N PHE A 138 -3.10 -8.60 -17.22
CA PHE A 138 -2.26 -8.51 -18.39
C PHE A 138 -1.18 -9.59 -18.34
N LYS A 139 -0.28 -9.60 -19.31
CA LYS A 139 0.83 -10.55 -19.37
C LYS A 139 2.13 -9.78 -19.51
N VAL A 140 3.08 -10.10 -18.64
CA VAL A 140 4.38 -9.45 -18.57
C VAL A 140 5.40 -10.38 -19.20
N ARG A 141 6.30 -9.83 -20.02
CA ARG A 141 7.41 -10.53 -20.66
C ARG A 141 8.75 -9.86 -20.35
N GLN A 142 9.76 -10.67 -20.12
CA GLN A 142 11.16 -10.25 -20.03
C GLN A 142 12.01 -11.37 -20.64
N GLY A 143 12.71 -11.08 -21.73
CA GLY A 143 13.39 -12.10 -22.53
C GLY A 143 12.44 -13.19 -23.01
N LYS A 144 12.77 -14.46 -22.71
CA LYS A 144 11.98 -15.64 -23.13
C LYS A 144 10.86 -16.02 -22.15
N ARG A 145 10.77 -15.36 -20.99
CA ARG A 145 9.82 -15.71 -19.93
C ARG A 145 8.65 -14.74 -19.93
N SER A 146 7.48 -15.28 -19.62
CA SER A 146 6.28 -14.46 -19.50
C SER A 146 5.32 -15.05 -18.47
N TYR A 147 4.70 -14.19 -17.69
CA TYR A 147 3.76 -14.58 -16.63
C TYR A 147 2.47 -13.75 -16.72
N PRO A 148 1.32 -14.35 -16.38
CA PRO A 148 0.12 -13.57 -16.13
C PRO A 148 0.36 -12.65 -14.94
N ALA A 149 -0.20 -11.45 -15.01
CA ALA A 149 -0.13 -10.45 -13.97
C ALA A 149 -1.53 -9.93 -13.65
N VAL A 150 -1.78 -9.65 -12.37
CA VAL A 150 -3.00 -8.99 -11.89
C VAL A 150 -2.62 -7.81 -11.01
N GLY A 151 -3.22 -6.66 -11.27
CA GLY A 151 -3.03 -5.44 -10.49
C GLY A 151 -4.38 -4.98 -9.91
N PHE A 152 -4.52 -5.01 -8.59
CA PHE A 152 -5.74 -4.57 -7.92
C PHE A 152 -5.71 -3.06 -7.70
N GLY A 153 -6.73 -2.35 -8.18
CA GLY A 153 -6.82 -0.90 -8.06
C GLY A 153 -5.94 -0.14 -9.05
N LEU A 154 -5.43 -0.81 -10.10
CA LEU A 154 -4.49 -0.25 -11.06
C LEU A 154 -5.11 0.05 -12.43
N SER A 155 -6.44 0.14 -12.55
CA SER A 155 -7.10 0.39 -13.85
C SER A 155 -6.70 1.73 -14.48
N ASP A 156 -6.30 2.71 -13.67
CA ASP A 156 -5.71 3.98 -14.10
C ASP A 156 -4.40 3.81 -14.90
N LYS A 157 -3.70 2.68 -14.75
CA LYS A 157 -2.47 2.38 -15.50
C LYS A 157 -2.74 1.83 -16.90
N TYR A 158 -3.99 1.56 -17.28
CA TYR A 158 -4.32 0.89 -18.54
C TYR A 158 -3.71 1.59 -19.76
N GLU A 159 -3.88 2.92 -19.86
CA GLU A 159 -3.39 3.70 -21.00
C GLU A 159 -1.87 3.60 -21.16
N MET A 160 -1.13 3.55 -20.05
CA MET A 160 0.32 3.36 -20.06
C MET A 160 0.70 2.02 -20.67
N LEU A 161 0.00 0.94 -20.30
CA LEU A 161 0.33 -0.42 -20.74
C LEU A 161 0.06 -0.66 -22.23
N ILE A 162 -0.91 0.06 -22.83
CA ILE A 162 -1.22 -0.08 -24.26
C ILE A 162 -0.28 0.72 -25.17
N THR A 163 0.59 1.57 -24.61
CA THR A 163 1.60 2.30 -25.40
C THR A 163 2.66 1.38 -26.02
N GLY A 164 2.82 0.16 -25.48
CA GLY A 164 3.87 -0.77 -25.88
C GLY A 164 5.27 -0.40 -25.38
N LYS A 165 5.41 0.70 -24.63
CA LYS A 165 6.69 1.07 -24.01
C LYS A 165 7.02 0.14 -22.83
N PRO A 166 8.30 -0.17 -22.57
CA PRO A 166 8.70 -0.95 -21.41
C PRO A 166 8.34 -0.26 -20.09
N VAL A 167 7.95 -1.04 -19.09
CA VAL A 167 7.57 -0.56 -17.76
C VAL A 167 8.39 -1.23 -16.66
N ASP A 168 8.60 -0.51 -15.56
CA ASP A 168 9.06 -1.11 -14.31
C ASP A 168 7.85 -1.55 -13.50
N ILE A 169 7.91 -2.76 -12.94
CA ILE A 169 6.78 -3.37 -12.22
C ILE A 169 7.24 -3.83 -10.85
N ALA A 170 6.52 -3.41 -9.81
CA ALA A 170 6.64 -3.95 -8.46
C ALA A 170 5.58 -5.04 -8.26
N PHE A 171 5.95 -6.22 -7.77
CA PHE A 171 5.05 -7.35 -7.66
C PHE A 171 5.40 -8.32 -6.53
N VAL A 172 4.44 -9.16 -6.17
CA VAL A 172 4.63 -10.36 -5.36
C VAL A 172 4.43 -11.57 -6.28
N VAL A 173 5.27 -12.60 -6.15
CA VAL A 173 5.07 -13.86 -6.88
C VAL A 173 4.10 -14.74 -6.10
N GLU A 174 3.05 -15.20 -6.77
CA GLU A 174 1.98 -15.98 -6.15
C GLU A 174 1.66 -17.22 -6.99
N THR A 175 1.24 -18.28 -6.29
CA THR A 175 0.62 -19.45 -6.90
C THR A 175 -0.87 -19.18 -7.03
N ASN A 176 -1.38 -19.20 -8.25
CA ASN A 176 -2.79 -19.08 -8.57
C ASN A 176 -3.38 -20.46 -8.87
N GLU A 177 -4.33 -20.88 -8.03
CA GLU A 177 -5.12 -22.09 -8.20
C GLU A 177 -6.50 -21.75 -8.74
N TRP A 178 -6.83 -22.23 -9.93
CA TRP A 178 -8.12 -22.01 -10.56
C TRP A 178 -8.63 -23.29 -11.22
N GLN A 179 -9.82 -23.75 -10.81
CA GLN A 179 -10.44 -24.97 -11.33
C GLN A 179 -9.52 -26.20 -11.30
N GLY A 180 -8.73 -26.35 -10.23
CA GLY A 180 -7.78 -27.46 -10.08
C GLY A 180 -6.46 -27.30 -10.84
N ASN A 181 -6.31 -26.24 -11.64
CA ASN A 181 -5.04 -25.91 -12.29
C ASN A 181 -4.25 -24.92 -11.44
N THR A 182 -2.99 -25.27 -11.20
CA THR A 182 -2.03 -24.44 -10.46
C THR A 182 -1.10 -23.74 -11.45
N SER A 183 -0.92 -22.43 -11.29
CA SER A 183 -0.12 -21.60 -12.19
C SER A 183 0.59 -20.50 -11.40
N ILE A 184 1.70 -19.98 -11.92
CA ILE A 184 2.38 -18.82 -11.32
C ILE A 184 1.77 -17.53 -11.87
N GLN A 185 1.51 -16.56 -11.00
CA GLN A 185 1.02 -15.23 -11.35
C GLN A 185 1.80 -14.15 -10.59
N LEU A 186 1.94 -12.98 -11.22
CA LEU A 186 2.48 -11.78 -10.57
C LEU A 186 1.33 -10.94 -10.01
N ASN A 187 1.30 -10.75 -8.69
CA ASN A 187 0.40 -9.82 -8.03
C ASN A 187 1.07 -8.45 -7.97
N VAL A 188 0.70 -7.59 -8.91
CA VAL A 188 1.31 -6.29 -9.16
C VAL A 188 0.83 -5.27 -8.14
N ARG A 189 1.79 -4.57 -7.53
CA ARG A 189 1.58 -3.55 -6.51
C ARG A 189 1.66 -2.14 -7.07
N ASP A 190 2.53 -1.92 -8.06
CA ASP A 190 2.64 -0.65 -8.75
C ASP A 190 3.33 -0.83 -10.12
N ILE A 191 3.10 0.13 -11.02
CA ILE A 191 3.67 0.18 -12.37
C ILE A 191 4.06 1.61 -12.68
N LYS A 192 5.27 1.78 -13.23
CA LYS A 192 5.74 3.07 -13.77
C LYS A 192 6.40 2.89 -15.13
N PRO A 193 6.48 3.95 -15.95
CA PRO A 193 7.30 3.93 -17.16
C PRO A 193 8.76 3.65 -16.77
N THR A 194 9.45 2.85 -17.58
CA THR A 194 10.91 2.70 -17.43
C THR A 194 11.56 4.06 -17.75
N ALA A 195 12.46 4.53 -16.90
CA ALA A 195 13.21 5.76 -17.19
C ALA A 195 14.05 5.57 -18.46
N GLU A 196 13.99 6.53 -19.38
CA GLU A 196 14.89 6.56 -20.54
C GLU A 196 16.31 6.85 -20.00
N SER A 197 17.26 5.98 -20.35
CA SER A 197 18.68 6.11 -19.98
C SER A 197 19.41 7.04 -20.93
#